data_AF-A0A5D3B2Z3-F1
#
_entry.id   AF-A0A5D3B2Z3-F1
#
_cell.length_a   1.000
_cell.length_b   1.000
_cell.length_c   1.000
_cell.angle_alpha   90.00
_cell.angle_beta   90.00
_cell.angle_gamma   90.00
#
_symmetry.space_group_name_H-M   'P 1'
#
loop_
_entity.id
_entity.type
_entity.pdbx_description
1 polymer ?
#
loop_
_entity_poly.entity_id
_entity_poly.type
_entity_poly.pdbx_seq_one_letter_code
_entity_poly.pdbx_strand_id
1 'polypeptide(L)'
;MSYSSPMTPPTSDDESGLTRRRPNPVDQLDPAYSPPHTPEAIPSKSRSETQNGVHPIKPTMQASDRHIPDNYVTHTISTQKYLPPITWKNLIYNIQWISFLALTVTPSLAIYGICSTDWNTKTAIWSVVYYFITGLGITAGYHRLWAHRAYNAGLPLQYLLAVAGAGAVEGSIKWWSRGHRAHHRYTDTELDPYSAHKGFFYSHVGWMLVKPRGKIGVADVSDLSRNKVVRWQHKNYIPLILFMGFIFPTLVAGLGWGDWRGGFFFAGAARLCFVHHSTFCVNSLAHWLGEQPFDNKHTPRDHMITAFCTIGEGYHNFHHQFPMDFRNAIKWFQYDPTKWFIWTASQLGMATHLKRFPDNEVKKGQYTMKLQLLKEQADELKWPKSSNDLPVISWDDFKAEAKERSLVAIHGFIHDCSSFNEDHPGGAHLIKRAIGTDATTAFFGGVYDHSNAAHNLLAMMRVGILDGGMEVEHLKKRPASTSSSLTASPVSSAASDDIQSLPDDEDFRLDQTQLNSQGPKPKAPFGQPQAVVADRWTLSVPPSEKLRIVQTVPEMRPGLFTGKSAGRLERATKADVGGEVDELIGEAEA
;
A
#
# COMPACT_ATOMS: atom_id res chain seq x y z
N MET A 1 -32.01 2.22 57.85
CA MET A 1 -33.45 2.44 57.65
C MET A 1 -33.67 2.92 56.22
N SER A 2 -34.49 2.39 55.31
CA SER A 2 -35.32 1.16 55.19
C SER A 2 -36.70 1.50 54.61
N TYR A 3 -36.79 1.52 53.27
CA TYR A 3 -37.99 1.36 52.45
C TYR A 3 -37.53 0.59 51.20
N SER A 4 -38.25 -0.34 50.58
CA SER A 4 -39.50 -1.06 50.97
C SER A 4 -39.70 -2.25 50.01
N SER A 5 -40.40 -3.30 50.45
CA SER A 5 -40.68 -4.56 49.70
C SER A 5 -42.07 -5.12 50.11
N PRO A 6 -42.63 -6.24 49.55
CA PRO A 6 -42.16 -7.13 48.47
C PRO A 6 -43.24 -7.64 47.44
N MET A 7 -42.79 -8.44 46.46
CA MET A 7 -43.40 -9.68 45.87
C MET A 7 -44.83 -9.76 45.24
N THR A 8 -44.86 -9.93 43.91
CA THR A 8 -45.33 -11.08 43.07
C THR A 8 -45.80 -12.41 43.72
N PRO A 9 -46.37 -13.41 42.97
CA PRO A 9 -47.35 -13.45 41.86
C PRO A 9 -48.43 -14.56 42.08
N PRO A 10 -49.24 -14.95 41.06
CA PRO A 10 -49.14 -16.32 40.45
C PRO A 10 -49.36 -16.29 38.90
N THR A 11 -49.02 -17.23 38.00
CA THR A 11 -49.03 -18.73 37.91
C THR A 11 -50.44 -19.35 37.93
N SER A 12 -50.83 -20.32 37.10
CA SER A 12 -50.22 -21.05 35.94
C SER A 12 -51.40 -21.74 35.16
N ASP A 13 -51.31 -22.60 34.13
CA ASP A 13 -50.23 -23.35 33.44
C ASP A 13 -50.28 -23.04 31.90
N ASP A 14 -50.20 -23.89 30.86
CA ASP A 14 -50.08 -25.35 30.62
C ASP A 14 -49.43 -25.61 29.22
N GLU A 15 -49.05 -26.84 28.88
CA GLU A 15 -48.15 -27.17 27.74
C GLU A 15 -48.76 -27.96 26.56
N SER A 16 -48.24 -27.72 25.34
CA SER A 16 -47.93 -28.82 24.39
C SER A 16 -46.83 -28.44 23.38
N GLY A 17 -45.87 -29.34 23.14
CA GLY A 17 -44.78 -29.17 22.17
C GLY A 17 -45.20 -29.40 20.70
N LEU A 18 -44.32 -29.41 19.70
CA LEU A 18 -42.90 -29.82 19.71
C LEU A 18 -42.09 -29.22 18.52
N THR A 19 -40.76 -29.40 18.56
CA THR A 19 -39.78 -29.27 17.44
C THR A 19 -39.44 -27.89 16.81
N ARG A 20 -38.42 -27.27 17.42
CA ARG A 20 -37.44 -26.28 16.89
C ARG A 20 -37.24 -26.16 15.37
N ARG A 21 -37.13 -24.91 14.89
CA ARG A 21 -35.92 -24.38 14.17
C ARG A 21 -35.81 -22.86 14.37
N ARG A 22 -34.59 -22.34 14.55
CA ARG A 22 -34.29 -20.87 14.53
C ARG A 22 -33.60 -20.52 13.20
N PRO A 23 -33.94 -19.41 12.53
CA PRO A 23 -33.09 -18.79 11.50
C PRO A 23 -31.79 -18.22 12.10
N ASN A 24 -30.79 -18.00 11.26
CA ASN A 24 -29.49 -17.44 11.64
C ASN A 24 -29.47 -15.92 11.30
N PRO A 25 -28.87 -15.03 12.11
CA PRO A 25 -28.95 -13.58 11.90
C PRO A 25 -27.89 -13.06 10.92
N VAL A 26 -28.05 -13.37 9.63
CA VAL A 26 -27.27 -12.76 8.53
C VAL A 26 -28.19 -12.52 7.33
N ASP A 27 -29.16 -11.59 7.48
CA ASP A 27 -29.95 -11.04 6.37
C ASP A 27 -30.70 -9.76 6.82
N GLN A 28 -29.97 -8.65 6.97
CA GLN A 28 -30.52 -7.29 7.00
C GLN A 28 -29.59 -6.34 6.26
N LEU A 29 -29.56 -6.49 4.93
CA LEU A 29 -29.07 -5.46 4.02
C LEU A 29 -30.19 -4.42 3.81
N ASP A 30 -29.83 -3.14 3.89
CA ASP A 30 -30.76 -2.01 3.70
C ASP A 30 -31.21 -1.94 2.22
N PRO A 31 -32.51 -2.08 1.89
CA PRO A 31 -33.00 -2.24 0.52
C PRO A 31 -33.04 -0.94 -0.31
N ALA A 32 -32.18 0.04 -0.01
CA ALA A 32 -32.25 1.42 -0.51
C ALA A 32 -31.09 1.86 -1.45
N TYR A 33 -30.35 0.92 -2.08
CA TYR A 33 -29.35 1.27 -3.10
C TYR A 33 -29.49 0.43 -4.38
N SER A 34 -30.16 0.99 -5.39
CA SER A 34 -30.08 0.53 -6.78
C SER A 34 -29.05 1.37 -7.55
N PRO A 35 -28.12 0.77 -8.31
CA PRO A 35 -27.22 1.53 -9.17
C PRO A 35 -28.02 2.22 -10.30
N PRO A 36 -27.69 3.47 -10.69
CA PRO A 36 -28.37 4.14 -11.78
C PRO A 36 -28.04 3.46 -13.11
N HIS A 37 -29.06 3.07 -13.86
CA HIS A 37 -28.90 2.58 -15.23
C HIS A 37 -28.31 3.70 -16.12
N THR A 38 -27.13 3.46 -16.69
CA THR A 38 -26.61 4.26 -17.81
C THR A 38 -27.40 3.93 -19.08
N PRO A 39 -28.09 4.90 -19.71
CA PRO A 39 -28.71 4.67 -21.02
C PRO A 39 -27.65 4.45 -22.09
N GLU A 40 -27.95 3.60 -23.08
CA GLU A 40 -27.07 3.42 -24.24
C GLU A 40 -26.98 4.70 -25.08
N ALA A 41 -25.78 5.03 -25.55
CA ALA A 41 -25.50 6.27 -26.25
C ALA A 41 -25.94 6.21 -27.73
N ILE A 42 -27.22 6.51 -28.00
CA ILE A 42 -27.71 6.75 -29.37
C ILE A 42 -27.06 8.05 -29.91
N PRO A 43 -26.36 8.03 -31.06
CA PRO A 43 -25.64 9.20 -31.57
C PRO A 43 -26.59 10.23 -32.23
N SER A 44 -27.23 11.06 -31.41
CA SER A 44 -28.05 12.17 -31.88
C SER A 44 -27.19 13.30 -32.47
N LYS A 45 -27.52 13.73 -33.70
CA LYS A 45 -26.80 14.80 -34.39
C LYS A 45 -26.92 16.12 -33.64
N SER A 46 -25.83 16.89 -33.63
CA SER A 46 -25.74 18.16 -32.92
C SER A 46 -26.78 19.19 -33.38
N ARG A 47 -27.50 19.78 -32.41
CA ARG A 47 -28.20 21.06 -32.58
C ARG A 47 -27.93 21.92 -31.35
N SER A 48 -27.46 23.13 -31.57
CA SER A 48 -27.03 24.04 -30.51
C SER A 48 -28.21 24.84 -29.97
N GLU A 49 -28.73 24.45 -28.81
CA GLU A 49 -29.70 25.26 -28.06
C GLU A 49 -29.06 25.78 -26.76
N THR A 50 -29.05 27.09 -26.61
CA THR A 50 -28.39 27.81 -25.51
C THR A 50 -29.22 27.73 -24.23
N GLN A 51 -28.87 26.85 -23.31
CA GLN A 51 -29.44 26.86 -21.95
C GLN A 51 -28.95 28.08 -21.16
N ASN A 52 -29.73 29.15 -21.19
CA ASN A 52 -29.65 30.22 -20.21
C ASN A 52 -30.07 29.68 -18.84
N GLY A 53 -29.24 29.90 -17.80
CA GLY A 53 -29.66 29.66 -16.40
C GLY A 53 -28.53 29.29 -15.44
N VAL A 54 -27.61 28.41 -15.84
CA VAL A 54 -26.51 27.97 -14.96
C VAL A 54 -25.23 28.74 -15.28
N HIS A 55 -25.06 29.91 -14.65
CA HIS A 55 -23.75 30.54 -14.60
C HIS A 55 -22.78 29.64 -13.81
N PRO A 56 -21.61 29.29 -14.36
CA PRO A 56 -20.59 28.58 -13.59
C PRO A 56 -20.22 29.41 -12.36
N ILE A 57 -20.26 28.79 -11.18
CA ILE A 57 -19.84 29.45 -9.93
C ILE A 57 -18.35 29.75 -10.07
N LYS A 58 -18.02 31.00 -10.46
CA LYS A 58 -16.64 31.44 -10.63
C LYS A 58 -15.90 31.18 -9.31
N PRO A 59 -14.84 30.35 -9.29
CA PRO A 59 -14.12 30.07 -8.04
C PRO A 59 -13.63 31.39 -7.48
N THR A 60 -14.13 31.75 -6.28
CA THR A 60 -14.13 33.16 -5.82
C THR A 60 -12.75 33.73 -5.54
N MET A 61 -11.70 32.91 -5.62
CA MET A 61 -10.30 33.30 -5.88
C MET A 61 -9.68 32.19 -6.72
N GLN A 62 -8.65 32.53 -7.50
CA GLN A 62 -7.74 31.53 -8.07
C GLN A 62 -6.77 31.05 -6.98
N ALA A 63 -6.37 29.77 -7.01
CA ALA A 63 -5.29 29.27 -6.16
C ALA A 63 -3.98 30.00 -6.51
N SER A 64 -3.14 30.30 -5.51
CA SER A 64 -1.93 31.13 -5.72
C SER A 64 -0.85 30.45 -6.57
N ASP A 65 -1.02 29.17 -6.86
CA ASP A 65 -0.11 28.29 -7.60
C ASP A 65 -0.70 27.75 -8.91
N ARG A 66 -1.85 28.30 -9.36
CA ARG A 66 -2.59 27.87 -10.57
C ARG A 66 -1.76 27.83 -11.86
N HIS A 67 -0.69 28.62 -11.94
CA HIS A 67 0.13 28.79 -13.15
C HIS A 67 1.54 28.18 -13.00
N ILE A 68 1.66 27.10 -12.23
CA ILE A 68 2.86 26.26 -12.17
C ILE A 68 2.90 25.34 -13.41
N PRO A 69 4.01 25.29 -14.18
CA PRO A 69 4.17 24.37 -15.31
C PRO A 69 4.46 22.93 -14.83
N ASP A 70 4.12 21.93 -15.64
CA ASP A 70 4.26 20.51 -15.27
C ASP A 70 5.71 20.11 -14.94
N ASN A 71 6.69 20.69 -15.63
CA ASN A 71 8.12 20.46 -15.41
C ASN A 71 8.73 21.31 -14.28
N TYR A 72 7.91 21.99 -13.47
CA TYR A 72 8.35 23.00 -12.49
C TYR A 72 9.46 22.54 -11.54
N VAL A 73 9.41 21.29 -11.07
CA VAL A 73 10.42 20.76 -10.14
C VAL A 73 11.78 20.72 -10.83
N THR A 74 11.89 19.98 -11.93
CA THR A 74 13.11 19.84 -12.74
C THR A 74 13.63 21.20 -13.23
N HIS A 75 12.73 22.05 -13.76
CA HIS A 75 13.08 23.38 -14.24
C HIS A 75 13.56 24.30 -13.12
N THR A 76 12.91 24.30 -11.94
CA THR A 76 13.33 25.16 -10.82
C THR A 76 14.67 24.68 -10.26
N ILE A 77 14.88 23.37 -10.14
CA ILE A 77 16.13 22.79 -9.63
C ILE A 77 17.32 23.11 -10.56
N SER A 78 17.13 23.07 -11.88
CA SER A 78 18.19 23.35 -12.86
C SER A 78 18.44 24.84 -13.11
N THR A 79 17.43 25.71 -12.98
CA THR A 79 17.56 27.15 -13.29
C THR A 79 17.79 28.04 -12.06
N GLN A 80 17.57 27.55 -10.83
CA GLN A 80 17.76 28.37 -9.64
C GLN A 80 19.24 28.56 -9.27
N LYS A 81 19.58 29.77 -8.85
CA LYS A 81 20.89 30.07 -8.26
C LYS A 81 20.85 29.70 -6.78
N TYR A 82 21.69 28.75 -6.38
CA TYR A 82 21.86 28.35 -4.99
C TYR A 82 22.83 29.31 -4.27
N LEU A 83 22.62 29.52 -2.97
CA LEU A 83 23.62 30.14 -2.10
C LEU A 83 24.88 29.27 -2.02
N PRO A 84 26.08 29.87 -1.90
CA PRO A 84 27.33 29.11 -1.81
C PRO A 84 27.35 28.16 -0.59
N PRO A 85 28.21 27.12 -0.62
CA PRO A 85 28.43 26.23 0.52
C PRO A 85 28.76 27.00 1.80
N ILE A 86 28.30 26.47 2.93
CA ILE A 86 28.59 27.05 4.24
C ILE A 86 30.04 26.72 4.61
N THR A 87 30.78 27.73 5.03
CA THR A 87 32.19 27.63 5.44
C THR A 87 32.40 28.48 6.70
N TRP A 88 33.45 28.21 7.48
CA TRP A 88 33.79 29.02 8.66
C TRP A 88 33.88 30.52 8.36
N LYS A 89 34.33 30.91 7.16
CA LYS A 89 34.42 32.31 6.70
C LYS A 89 33.05 32.96 6.43
N ASN A 90 32.00 32.20 6.15
CA ASN A 90 30.67 32.74 5.80
C ASN A 90 29.54 32.31 6.75
N LEU A 91 29.80 31.45 7.74
CA LEU A 91 28.82 30.86 8.65
C LEU A 91 27.92 31.92 9.31
N ILE A 92 28.51 32.98 9.85
CA ILE A 92 27.80 34.05 10.58
C ILE A 92 26.73 34.77 9.74
N TYR A 93 26.93 34.87 8.43
CA TYR A 93 25.97 35.45 7.48
C TYR A 93 24.90 34.44 7.02
N ASN A 94 25.11 33.15 7.26
CA ASN A 94 24.21 32.07 6.86
C ASN A 94 23.27 31.60 7.98
N ILE A 95 23.50 32.00 9.23
CA ILE A 95 22.61 31.73 10.37
C ILE A 95 21.26 32.45 10.19
N GLN A 96 20.16 31.78 10.56
CA GLN A 96 18.84 32.39 10.75
C GLN A 96 18.71 32.87 12.20
N TRP A 97 19.16 34.09 12.49
CA TRP A 97 19.32 34.58 13.87
C TRP A 97 18.08 34.49 14.76
N ILE A 98 16.87 34.71 14.22
CA ILE A 98 15.62 34.59 14.99
C ILE A 98 15.40 33.14 15.44
N SER A 99 15.48 32.19 14.52
CA SER A 99 15.35 30.75 14.78
C SER A 99 16.47 30.26 15.71
N PHE A 100 17.71 30.66 15.45
CA PHE A 100 18.88 30.31 16.26
C PHE A 100 18.73 30.77 17.71
N LEU A 101 18.31 32.02 17.94
CA LEU A 101 18.07 32.54 19.29
C LEU A 101 16.92 31.80 19.99
N ALA A 102 15.79 31.57 19.31
CA ALA A 102 14.68 30.80 19.88
C ALA A 102 15.10 29.39 20.31
N LEU A 103 15.90 28.71 19.49
CA LEU A 103 16.37 27.33 19.68
C LEU A 103 17.61 27.19 20.58
N THR A 104 18.24 28.29 20.99
CA THR A 104 19.38 28.27 21.94
C THR A 104 19.00 28.85 23.30
N VAL A 105 18.27 29.98 23.33
CA VAL A 105 17.80 30.61 24.56
C VAL A 105 16.77 29.72 25.28
N THR A 106 15.84 29.09 24.57
CA THR A 106 14.81 28.24 25.23
C THR A 106 15.42 27.03 25.95
N PRO A 107 16.32 26.21 25.34
CA PRO A 107 17.03 25.17 26.07
C PRO A 107 17.94 25.70 27.18
N SER A 108 18.61 26.85 26.99
CA SER A 108 19.45 27.45 28.03
C SER A 108 18.66 27.88 29.26
N LEU A 109 17.47 28.46 29.07
CA LEU A 109 16.52 28.78 30.15
C LEU A 109 16.01 27.51 30.82
N ALA A 110 15.72 26.44 30.07
CA ALA A 110 15.30 25.16 30.63
C ALA A 110 16.39 24.53 31.53
N ILE A 111 17.65 24.50 31.06
CA ILE A 111 18.80 23.96 31.80
C ILE A 111 19.07 24.80 33.06
N TYR A 112 19.13 26.13 32.93
CA TYR A 112 19.25 27.03 34.09
C TYR A 112 18.10 26.81 35.08
N GLY A 113 16.88 26.65 34.57
CA GLY A 113 15.68 26.36 35.34
C GLY A 113 15.80 25.10 36.18
N ILE A 114 16.17 23.98 35.56
CA ILE A 114 16.42 22.68 36.21
C ILE A 114 17.48 22.81 37.32
N CYS A 115 18.55 23.56 37.09
CA CYS A 115 19.64 23.74 38.06
C CYS A 115 19.37 24.78 39.15
N SER A 116 18.25 25.50 39.14
CA SER A 116 18.02 26.65 40.03
C SER A 116 16.57 26.91 40.42
N THR A 117 15.69 25.91 40.31
CA THR A 117 14.27 26.03 40.67
C THR A 117 13.84 24.79 41.43
N ASP A 118 13.24 24.99 42.60
CA ASP A 118 12.78 23.90 43.45
C ASP A 118 11.73 23.03 42.76
N TRP A 119 11.74 21.73 43.06
CA TRP A 119 10.80 20.79 42.46
C TRP A 119 9.37 21.00 43.00
N ASN A 120 8.43 21.22 42.09
CA ASN A 120 7.00 21.27 42.42
C ASN A 120 6.21 20.27 41.55
N THR A 121 5.66 19.23 42.18
CA THR A 121 4.91 18.17 41.49
C THR A 121 3.67 18.69 40.75
N LYS A 122 3.00 19.74 41.23
CA LYS A 122 1.86 20.36 40.52
C LYS A 122 2.33 21.03 39.22
N THR A 123 3.46 21.73 39.29
CA THR A 123 4.12 22.35 38.13
C THR A 123 4.65 21.32 37.14
N ALA A 124 5.19 20.20 37.61
CA ALA A 124 5.61 19.10 36.74
C ALA A 124 4.43 18.48 35.98
N ILE A 125 3.33 18.17 36.67
CA ILE A 125 2.08 17.68 36.06
C ILE A 125 1.53 18.72 35.06
N TRP A 126 1.49 19.99 35.45
CA TRP A 126 1.06 21.08 34.57
C TRP A 126 1.93 21.22 33.31
N SER A 127 3.25 21.04 33.44
CA SER A 127 4.18 21.05 32.30
C SER A 127 3.86 19.94 31.30
N VAL A 128 3.54 18.73 31.77
CA VAL A 128 3.12 17.59 30.91
C VAL A 128 1.73 17.82 30.31
N VAL A 129 0.77 18.32 31.07
CA VAL A 129 -0.56 18.66 30.55
C VAL A 129 -0.46 19.76 29.48
N TYR A 130 0.36 20.78 29.70
CA TYR A 130 0.53 21.89 28.76
C TYR A 130 1.39 21.54 27.54
N TYR A 131 2.30 20.57 27.66
CA TYR A 131 2.93 19.89 26.52
C TYR A 131 1.86 19.30 25.59
N PHE A 132 0.95 18.48 26.11
CA PHE A 132 -0.12 17.88 25.30
C PHE A 132 -1.13 18.91 24.75
N ILE A 133 -1.48 19.95 25.51
CA ILE A 133 -2.35 21.03 25.01
C ILE A 133 -1.71 21.78 23.83
N THR A 134 -0.44 22.19 23.97
CA THR A 134 0.25 22.95 22.91
C THR A 134 0.59 22.07 21.70
N GLY A 135 0.94 20.80 21.94
CA GLY A 135 1.08 19.76 20.92
C GLY A 135 -0.19 19.50 20.11
N LEU A 136 -1.35 19.34 20.77
CA LEU A 136 -2.64 19.23 20.08
C LEU A 136 -2.99 20.47 19.25
N GLY A 137 -2.51 21.65 19.66
CA GLY A 137 -2.59 22.87 18.86
C GLY A 137 -1.83 22.78 17.52
N ILE A 138 -0.72 22.06 17.48
CA ILE A 138 0.01 21.72 16.24
C ILE A 138 -0.69 20.58 15.50
N THR A 139 -0.87 19.41 16.13
CA THR A 139 -1.34 18.19 15.45
C THR A 139 -2.81 18.29 15.03
N ALA A 140 -3.74 18.56 15.94
CA ALA A 140 -5.15 18.71 15.59
C ALA A 140 -5.43 20.02 14.86
N GLY A 141 -4.65 21.08 15.14
CA GLY A 141 -4.79 22.41 14.54
C GLY A 141 -3.96 22.63 13.28
N TYR A 142 -2.72 23.06 13.43
CA TYR A 142 -1.85 23.49 12.33
C TYR A 142 -1.74 22.46 11.19
N HIS A 143 -1.64 21.18 11.58
CA HIS A 143 -1.47 20.03 10.72
C HIS A 143 -2.81 19.53 10.16
N ARG A 144 -3.59 18.74 10.91
CA ARG A 144 -4.77 18.03 10.38
C ARG A 144 -5.91 18.98 9.97
N LEU A 145 -6.15 20.07 10.69
CA LEU A 145 -7.20 21.05 10.34
C LEU A 145 -6.77 22.03 9.24
N TRP A 146 -5.62 22.72 9.39
CA TRP A 146 -5.26 23.82 8.50
C TRP A 146 -4.34 23.41 7.33
N ALA A 147 -3.29 22.62 7.54
CA ALA A 147 -2.46 22.16 6.43
C ALA A 147 -3.25 21.19 5.53
N HIS A 148 -3.87 20.16 6.12
CA HIS A 148 -4.45 19.02 5.39
C HIS A 148 -5.96 19.08 5.18
N ARG A 149 -6.69 19.89 5.96
CA ARG A 149 -8.16 20.03 5.85
C ARG A 149 -8.88 18.68 6.04
N ALA A 150 -8.39 17.86 6.98
CA ALA A 150 -8.88 16.51 7.24
C ALA A 150 -10.24 16.49 7.97
N TYR A 151 -10.64 17.62 8.57
CA TYR A 151 -11.96 17.81 9.17
C TYR A 151 -12.37 19.30 9.15
N ASN A 152 -13.64 19.58 9.43
CA ASN A 152 -14.18 20.93 9.62
C ASN A 152 -14.36 21.21 11.11
N ALA A 153 -13.97 22.40 11.59
CA ALA A 153 -14.05 22.80 13.00
C ALA A 153 -14.95 24.03 13.20
N GLY A 154 -15.78 24.04 14.25
CA GLY A 154 -16.52 25.22 14.70
C GLY A 154 -15.59 26.34 15.19
N LEU A 155 -16.06 27.60 15.20
CA LEU A 155 -15.24 28.75 15.59
C LEU A 155 -14.59 28.62 16.99
N PRO A 156 -15.26 28.11 18.05
CA PRO A 156 -14.60 27.92 19.36
C PRO A 156 -13.40 26.98 19.28
N LEU A 157 -13.53 25.85 18.56
CA LEU A 157 -12.44 24.89 18.37
C LEU A 157 -11.30 25.48 17.53
N GLN A 158 -11.63 26.25 16.49
CA GLN A 158 -10.62 26.98 15.71
C GLN A 158 -9.83 27.98 16.56
N TYR A 159 -10.49 28.77 17.42
CA TYR A 159 -9.77 29.71 18.29
C TYR A 159 -8.94 28.98 19.36
N LEU A 160 -9.47 27.92 19.97
CA LEU A 160 -8.76 27.09 20.96
C LEU A 160 -7.47 26.52 20.37
N LEU A 161 -7.54 25.87 19.20
CA LEU A 161 -6.37 25.30 18.53
C LEU A 161 -5.40 26.38 18.05
N ALA A 162 -5.90 27.55 17.64
CA ALA A 162 -5.07 28.67 17.18
C ALA A 162 -4.23 29.30 18.31
N VAL A 163 -4.75 29.38 19.54
CA VAL A 163 -3.98 29.85 20.71
C VAL A 163 -3.12 28.75 21.31
N ALA A 164 -3.59 27.50 21.35
CA ALA A 164 -2.79 26.37 21.81
C ALA A 164 -1.55 26.16 20.94
N GLY A 165 -1.69 26.16 19.61
CA GLY A 165 -0.57 26.03 18.66
C GLY A 165 0.38 27.23 18.68
N ALA A 166 -0.11 28.43 19.03
CA ALA A 166 0.78 29.57 19.30
C ALA A 166 1.67 29.34 20.55
N GLY A 167 1.20 28.56 21.53
CA GLY A 167 2.00 28.16 22.69
C GLY A 167 3.18 27.25 22.37
N ALA A 168 3.21 26.62 21.18
CA ALA A 168 4.34 25.86 20.66
C ALA A 168 5.37 26.72 19.91
N VAL A 169 5.06 27.97 19.56
CA VAL A 169 6.01 28.97 19.01
C VAL A 169 6.59 28.62 17.61
N GLU A 170 6.09 27.59 16.92
CA GLU A 170 6.63 27.06 15.63
C GLU A 170 6.33 27.90 14.37
N GLY A 171 5.85 29.12 14.53
CA GLY A 171 5.38 30.02 13.47
C GLY A 171 3.87 30.17 13.48
N SER A 172 3.37 31.21 12.79
CA SER A 172 1.92 31.38 12.59
C SER A 172 1.35 30.24 11.73
N ILE A 173 0.06 29.90 11.91
CA ILE A 173 -0.64 28.83 11.15
C ILE A 173 -0.34 28.94 9.65
N LYS A 174 -0.48 30.15 9.08
CA LYS A 174 -0.25 30.40 7.64
C LYS A 174 1.19 30.10 7.20
N TRP A 175 2.20 30.33 8.05
CA TRP A 175 3.60 30.06 7.72
C TRP A 175 3.90 28.55 7.83
N TRP A 176 3.48 27.94 8.93
CA TRP A 176 3.69 26.52 9.21
C TRP A 176 3.01 25.65 8.15
N SER A 177 1.70 25.86 7.92
CA SER A 177 0.95 25.10 6.91
C SER A 177 1.46 25.33 5.48
N ARG A 178 2.05 26.49 5.16
CA ARG A 178 2.73 26.70 3.85
C ARG A 178 4.00 25.85 3.73
N GLY A 179 4.79 25.76 4.81
CA GLY A 179 5.96 24.88 4.86
C GLY A 179 5.55 23.42 4.71
N HIS A 180 4.57 22.97 5.49
CA HIS A 180 4.12 21.59 5.51
C HIS A 180 3.42 21.14 4.21
N ARG A 181 2.58 22.00 3.58
CA ARG A 181 2.03 21.72 2.23
C ARG A 181 3.12 21.68 1.15
N ALA A 182 4.20 22.45 1.29
CA ALA A 182 5.34 22.37 0.37
C ALA A 182 6.15 21.08 0.60
N HIS A 183 6.37 20.68 1.85
CA HIS A 183 7.00 19.40 2.20
C HIS A 183 6.27 18.22 1.52
N HIS A 184 4.96 18.04 1.75
CA HIS A 184 4.20 16.96 1.09
C HIS A 184 4.14 17.02 -0.45
N ARG A 185 4.21 18.21 -1.05
CA ARG A 185 4.17 18.36 -2.52
C ARG A 185 5.50 18.04 -3.18
N TYR A 186 6.60 18.18 -2.44
CA TYR A 186 7.96 18.14 -2.96
C TYR A 186 8.86 17.20 -2.15
N THR A 187 8.28 16.26 -1.39
CA THR A 187 8.96 15.35 -0.46
C THR A 187 10.18 14.74 -1.11
N ASP A 188 11.30 14.71 -0.39
CA ASP A 188 12.59 14.16 -0.84
C ASP A 188 13.28 14.90 -2.00
N THR A 189 12.71 16.01 -2.52
CA THR A 189 13.38 16.85 -3.52
C THR A 189 14.13 18.03 -2.92
N GLU A 190 14.95 18.72 -3.72
CA GLU A 190 15.61 19.97 -3.31
C GLU A 190 14.65 21.13 -2.96
N LEU A 191 13.36 21.02 -3.33
CA LEU A 191 12.33 22.03 -3.04
C LEU A 191 11.60 21.78 -1.70
N ASP A 192 11.82 20.63 -1.06
CA ASP A 192 11.34 20.34 0.29
C ASP A 192 12.07 21.23 1.32
N PRO A 193 11.34 21.99 2.17
CA PRO A 193 11.94 22.86 3.18
C PRO A 193 12.82 22.15 4.21
N TYR A 194 12.62 20.86 4.46
CA TYR A 194 13.36 20.10 5.49
C TYR A 194 13.66 18.65 5.06
N SER A 195 13.94 18.44 3.77
CA SER A 195 14.28 17.16 3.14
C SER A 195 15.16 16.23 3.99
N ALA A 196 14.72 15.00 4.19
CA ALA A 196 15.45 13.97 4.93
C ALA A 196 16.78 13.57 4.26
N HIS A 197 16.89 13.66 2.93
CA HIS A 197 18.13 13.38 2.18
C HIS A 197 19.28 14.35 2.51
N LYS A 198 19.01 15.50 3.12
CA LYS A 198 20.04 16.44 3.61
C LYS A 198 20.61 16.03 4.97
N GLY A 199 20.22 14.87 5.50
CA GLY A 199 20.73 14.24 6.72
C GLY A 199 19.84 14.48 7.94
N PHE A 200 19.84 13.51 8.87
CA PHE A 200 19.02 13.52 10.08
C PHE A 200 19.08 14.85 10.87
N PHE A 201 20.28 15.38 11.11
CA PHE A 201 20.44 16.65 11.85
C PHE A 201 19.92 17.87 11.06
N TYR A 202 19.94 17.83 9.73
CA TYR A 202 19.38 18.90 8.90
C TYR A 202 17.86 18.92 8.99
N SER A 203 17.20 17.77 8.77
CA SER A 203 15.74 17.69 8.82
C SER A 203 15.17 17.86 10.23
N HIS A 204 15.91 17.46 11.27
CA HIS A 204 15.54 17.74 12.66
C HIS A 204 15.57 19.26 12.95
N VAL A 205 16.74 19.89 12.87
CA VAL A 205 16.92 21.29 13.36
C VAL A 205 17.73 22.19 12.42
N GLY A 206 18.66 21.63 11.63
CA GLY A 206 19.55 22.42 10.77
C GLY A 206 18.83 23.30 9.76
N TRP A 207 17.68 22.85 9.23
CA TRP A 207 16.82 23.62 8.32
C TRP A 207 16.31 24.93 8.91
N MET A 208 16.13 24.99 10.25
CA MET A 208 15.77 26.22 10.96
C MET A 208 16.99 27.10 11.26
N LEU A 209 18.16 26.50 11.51
CA LEU A 209 19.35 27.21 11.95
C LEU A 209 20.09 27.94 10.82
N VAL A 210 20.10 27.38 9.60
CA VAL A 210 20.78 28.00 8.43
C VAL A 210 19.81 28.39 7.33
N LYS A 211 20.10 29.47 6.60
CA LYS A 211 19.26 29.95 5.49
C LYS A 211 19.14 28.87 4.39
N PRO A 212 17.96 28.64 3.79
CA PRO A 212 17.80 27.71 2.67
C PRO A 212 18.80 28.00 1.54
N ARG A 213 19.37 26.94 0.94
CA ARG A 213 20.34 27.09 -0.16
C ARG A 213 19.66 27.47 -1.47
N GLY A 214 18.50 26.88 -1.77
CA GLY A 214 17.66 27.19 -2.93
C GLY A 214 16.29 27.74 -2.51
N LYS A 215 15.37 27.86 -3.48
CA LYS A 215 13.97 28.20 -3.24
C LYS A 215 13.25 26.99 -2.63
N ILE A 216 12.43 27.24 -1.61
CA ILE A 216 11.43 26.28 -1.13
C ILE A 216 10.28 26.24 -2.15
N GLY A 217 9.72 25.06 -2.39
CA GLY A 217 8.60 24.87 -3.31
C GLY A 217 7.32 25.64 -2.95
N VAL A 218 6.47 25.83 -3.96
CA VAL A 218 5.24 26.63 -3.87
C VAL A 218 4.02 25.76 -3.51
N ALA A 219 3.23 26.23 -2.54
CA ALA A 219 1.97 25.60 -2.14
C ALA A 219 0.88 26.67 -2.00
N ASP A 220 -0.36 26.35 -2.41
CA ASP A 220 -1.48 27.25 -2.20
C ASP A 220 -1.74 27.52 -0.71
N VAL A 221 -2.05 28.78 -0.41
CA VAL A 221 -2.51 29.26 0.90
C VAL A 221 -3.65 30.28 0.76
N SER A 222 -4.38 30.24 -0.37
CA SER A 222 -5.53 31.10 -0.63
C SER A 222 -6.63 30.96 0.44
N ASP A 223 -6.84 29.73 0.92
CA ASP A 223 -7.83 29.37 1.94
C ASP A 223 -7.43 29.80 3.36
N LEU A 224 -6.17 29.60 3.73
CA LEU A 224 -5.59 30.10 4.98
C LEU A 224 -5.65 31.64 5.03
N SER A 225 -5.49 32.28 3.87
CA SER A 225 -5.63 33.74 3.71
C SER A 225 -7.10 34.21 3.76
N ARG A 226 -8.08 33.33 3.57
CA ARG A 226 -9.51 33.62 3.72
C ARG A 226 -10.00 33.44 5.15
N ASN A 227 -9.54 32.39 5.84
CA ASN A 227 -9.97 32.07 7.20
C ASN A 227 -9.75 33.27 8.15
N LYS A 228 -10.80 33.66 8.90
CA LYS A 228 -10.77 34.81 9.82
C LYS A 228 -9.86 34.57 11.03
N VAL A 229 -9.90 33.35 11.60
CA VAL A 229 -9.08 32.94 12.74
C VAL A 229 -7.60 32.89 12.36
N VAL A 230 -7.28 32.30 11.21
CA VAL A 230 -5.88 32.24 10.72
C VAL A 230 -5.30 33.63 10.46
N ARG A 231 -6.09 34.54 9.86
CA ARG A 231 -5.66 35.95 9.69
C ARG A 231 -5.47 36.68 11.02
N TRP A 232 -6.37 36.47 11.98
CA TRP A 232 -6.24 37.03 13.33
C TRP A 232 -4.99 36.51 14.05
N GLN A 233 -4.75 35.20 14.00
CA GLN A 233 -3.61 34.54 14.64
C GLN A 233 -2.28 34.99 14.02
N HIS A 234 -2.23 35.10 12.69
CA HIS A 234 -1.06 35.60 11.96
C HIS A 234 -0.78 37.09 12.27
N LYS A 235 -1.80 37.95 12.33
CA LYS A 235 -1.62 39.37 12.70
C LYS A 235 -1.14 39.55 14.14
N ASN A 236 -1.65 38.74 15.07
CA ASN A 236 -1.35 38.85 16.50
C ASN A 236 -0.30 37.82 16.96
N TYR A 237 0.51 37.29 16.05
CA TYR A 237 1.35 36.13 16.35
C TYR A 237 2.38 36.39 17.46
N ILE A 238 3.07 37.54 17.43
CA ILE A 238 4.09 37.90 18.43
C ILE A 238 3.54 38.00 19.87
N PRO A 239 2.46 38.76 20.17
CA PRO A 239 1.88 38.75 21.51
C PRO A 239 1.30 37.38 21.89
N LEU A 240 0.77 36.59 20.94
CA LEU A 240 0.28 35.23 21.22
C LEU A 240 1.39 34.26 21.63
N ILE A 241 2.57 34.29 21.00
CA ILE A 241 3.69 33.40 21.41
C ILE A 241 4.29 33.80 22.75
N LEU A 242 4.38 35.10 23.06
CA LEU A 242 4.88 35.55 24.36
C LEU A 242 3.90 35.17 25.47
N PHE A 243 2.59 35.36 25.21
CA PHE A 243 1.56 35.00 26.17
C PHE A 243 1.43 33.50 26.36
N MET A 244 1.13 32.73 25.31
CA MET A 244 0.91 31.29 25.41
C MET A 244 2.21 30.49 25.60
N GLY A 245 3.35 30.98 25.09
CA GLY A 245 4.64 30.31 25.27
C GLY A 245 5.17 30.38 26.69
N PHE A 246 5.00 31.51 27.40
CA PHE A 246 5.62 31.73 28.71
C PHE A 246 4.67 32.31 29.77
N ILE A 247 3.92 33.37 29.48
CA ILE A 247 3.14 34.09 30.51
C ILE A 247 1.99 33.22 31.04
N PHE A 248 1.19 32.60 30.17
CA PHE A 248 0.06 31.76 30.54
C PHE A 248 0.46 30.55 31.41
N PRO A 249 1.45 29.69 31.05
CA PRO A 249 1.86 28.61 31.93
C PRO A 249 2.44 29.10 33.26
N THR A 250 3.08 30.28 33.28
CA THR A 250 3.55 30.95 34.50
C THR A 250 2.39 31.40 35.39
N LEU A 251 1.38 32.06 34.82
CA LEU A 251 0.19 32.53 35.54
C LEU A 251 -0.58 31.36 36.18
N VAL A 252 -0.73 30.25 35.47
CA VAL A 252 -1.46 29.08 36.00
C VAL A 252 -0.77 28.49 37.23
N ALA A 253 0.56 28.33 37.22
CA ALA A 253 1.29 27.81 38.37
C ALA A 253 1.40 28.83 39.52
N GLY A 254 1.67 30.09 39.18
CA GLY A 254 1.81 31.19 40.15
C GLY A 254 0.51 31.52 40.89
N LEU A 255 -0.61 31.62 40.18
CA LEU A 255 -1.93 31.89 40.78
C LEU A 255 -2.58 30.62 41.35
N GLY A 256 -2.32 29.45 40.77
CA GLY A 256 -2.95 28.19 41.19
C GLY A 256 -2.32 27.54 42.41
N TRP A 257 -1.00 27.68 42.61
CA TRP A 257 -0.28 27.10 43.75
C TRP A 257 1.03 27.82 44.13
N GLY A 258 1.18 29.10 43.76
CA GLY A 258 2.29 29.96 44.19
C GLY A 258 3.60 29.78 43.43
N ASP A 259 3.72 28.82 42.51
CA ASP A 259 4.98 28.51 41.85
C ASP A 259 5.19 29.30 40.54
N TRP A 260 5.49 30.59 40.72
CA TRP A 260 5.83 31.50 39.62
C TRP A 260 7.13 31.08 38.91
N ARG A 261 8.13 30.59 39.65
CA ARG A 261 9.47 30.29 39.10
C ARG A 261 9.45 29.02 38.25
N GLY A 262 8.87 27.93 38.78
CA GLY A 262 8.67 26.70 38.04
C GLY A 262 7.65 26.84 36.91
N GLY A 263 6.62 27.68 37.08
CA GLY A 263 5.70 28.05 36.01
C GLY A 263 6.41 28.62 34.78
N PHE A 264 7.41 29.48 34.98
CA PHE A 264 8.23 30.02 33.90
C PHE A 264 9.25 29.02 33.34
N PHE A 265 10.02 28.35 34.22
CA PHE A 265 11.13 27.51 33.80
C PHE A 265 10.73 26.10 33.33
N PHE A 266 9.82 25.42 34.03
CA PHE A 266 9.36 24.09 33.65
C PHE A 266 8.20 24.16 32.65
N ALA A 267 7.10 24.83 32.99
CA ALA A 267 5.89 24.85 32.15
C ALA A 267 5.99 25.85 30.96
N GLY A 268 6.83 26.88 31.09
CA GLY A 268 7.33 27.69 29.98
C GLY A 268 8.48 27.01 29.23
N ALA A 269 9.72 27.27 29.65
CA ALA A 269 10.92 26.97 28.87
C ALA A 269 11.18 25.48 28.59
N ALA A 270 11.20 24.62 29.62
CA ALA A 270 11.52 23.20 29.44
C ALA A 270 10.45 22.48 28.61
N ARG A 271 9.17 22.70 28.92
CA ARG A 271 8.03 22.21 28.14
C ARG A 271 8.10 22.66 26.68
N LEU A 272 8.45 23.92 26.40
CA LEU A 272 8.60 24.42 25.03
C LEU A 272 9.75 23.71 24.28
N CYS A 273 10.88 23.47 24.94
CA CYS A 273 11.99 22.68 24.41
C CYS A 273 11.55 21.25 24.02
N PHE A 274 10.78 20.57 24.89
CA PHE A 274 10.22 19.25 24.59
C PHE A 274 9.22 19.27 23.43
N VAL A 275 8.37 20.29 23.29
CA VAL A 275 7.47 20.43 22.13
C VAL A 275 8.27 20.60 20.83
N HIS A 276 9.30 21.44 20.80
CA HIS A 276 10.14 21.63 19.62
C HIS A 276 10.81 20.32 19.18
N HIS A 277 11.49 19.61 20.08
CA HIS A 277 12.11 18.34 19.72
C HIS A 277 11.09 17.24 19.38
N SER A 278 9.89 17.26 19.96
CA SER A 278 8.77 16.39 19.59
C SER A 278 8.37 16.60 18.12
N THR A 279 8.08 17.84 17.71
CA THR A 279 7.74 18.14 16.31
C THR A 279 8.92 17.86 15.36
N PHE A 280 10.15 18.17 15.75
CA PHE A 280 11.33 17.92 14.92
C PHE A 280 11.63 16.43 14.71
N CYS A 281 11.18 15.55 15.60
CA CYS A 281 11.20 14.10 15.39
C CYS A 281 10.23 13.63 14.29
N VAL A 282 9.22 14.42 13.91
CA VAL A 282 8.41 14.12 12.72
C VAL A 282 9.28 14.26 11.47
N ASN A 283 9.96 15.39 11.31
CA ASN A 283 10.81 15.68 10.14
C ASN A 283 12.06 14.78 10.04
N SER A 284 12.60 14.29 11.16
CA SER A 284 13.79 13.44 11.18
C SER A 284 13.48 11.97 11.46
N LEU A 285 13.07 11.63 12.69
CA LEU A 285 12.90 10.24 13.12
C LEU A 285 11.84 9.51 12.28
N ALA A 286 10.75 10.18 11.92
CA ALA A 286 9.69 9.60 11.07
C ALA A 286 10.04 9.51 9.57
N HIS A 287 11.22 9.97 9.16
CA HIS A 287 11.80 9.73 7.83
C HIS A 287 12.99 8.76 7.85
N TRP A 288 13.42 8.30 9.03
CA TRP A 288 14.64 7.47 9.20
C TRP A 288 14.38 6.13 9.90
N LEU A 289 13.41 6.06 10.81
CA LEU A 289 13.14 4.87 11.63
C LEU A 289 11.69 4.38 11.44
N GLY A 290 11.53 3.11 11.08
CA GLY A 290 10.23 2.45 10.92
C GLY A 290 10.05 1.69 9.61
N GLU A 291 8.84 1.18 9.42
CA GLU A 291 8.39 0.41 8.26
C GLU A 291 7.82 1.31 7.15
N GLN A 292 7.64 0.76 5.96
CA GLN A 292 6.96 1.44 4.83
C GLN A 292 5.75 0.63 4.32
N PRO A 293 4.69 0.46 5.14
CA PRO A 293 3.60 -0.48 4.85
C PRO A 293 2.59 -0.01 3.79
N PHE A 294 2.73 1.18 3.20
CA PHE A 294 1.77 1.70 2.20
C PHE A 294 2.42 2.15 0.87
N ASP A 295 3.63 2.71 0.91
CA ASP A 295 4.44 3.08 -0.27
C ASP A 295 5.92 3.27 0.12
N ASN A 296 6.86 2.96 -0.76
CA ASN A 296 8.31 3.03 -0.52
C ASN A 296 9.07 4.02 -1.42
N LYS A 297 8.38 4.83 -2.26
CA LYS A 297 9.03 5.79 -3.17
C LYS A 297 9.67 6.99 -2.46
N HIS A 298 9.26 7.24 -1.21
CA HIS A 298 9.66 8.37 -0.39
C HIS A 298 10.17 7.89 0.97
N THR A 299 10.92 8.73 1.68
CA THR A 299 11.53 8.41 2.99
C THR A 299 10.59 8.27 4.22
N PRO A 300 9.32 8.75 4.26
CA PRO A 300 8.43 8.61 5.41
C PRO A 300 8.21 7.16 5.86
N ARG A 301 8.16 6.95 7.17
CA ARG A 301 8.09 5.64 7.84
C ARG A 301 7.04 5.60 8.95
N ASP A 302 6.45 4.42 9.17
CA ASP A 302 5.54 4.14 10.27
C ASP A 302 6.31 3.53 11.45
N HIS A 303 6.26 4.15 12.63
CA HIS A 303 6.94 3.62 13.82
C HIS A 303 6.29 4.04 15.14
N MET A 304 6.10 3.06 16.05
CA MET A 304 5.38 3.28 17.31
C MET A 304 6.15 4.17 18.31
N ILE A 305 7.46 4.00 18.47
CA ILE A 305 8.25 4.87 19.36
C ILE A 305 8.23 6.30 18.83
N THR A 306 8.33 6.47 17.52
CA THR A 306 8.19 7.77 16.86
C THR A 306 6.82 8.36 17.14
N ALA A 307 5.73 7.59 17.07
CA ALA A 307 4.38 8.06 17.41
C ALA A 307 4.26 8.51 18.89
N PHE A 308 4.89 7.82 19.84
CA PHE A 308 4.96 8.29 21.23
C PHE A 308 5.73 9.61 21.36
N CYS A 309 6.91 9.72 20.75
CA CYS A 309 7.71 10.95 20.76
C CYS A 309 7.05 12.14 20.05
N THR A 310 6.05 11.91 19.19
CA THR A 310 5.44 12.92 18.29
C THR A 310 3.93 13.10 18.50
N ILE A 311 3.37 12.68 19.65
CA ILE A 311 1.94 12.88 19.99
C ILE A 311 1.00 12.24 18.93
N GLY A 312 1.43 11.13 18.35
CA GLY A 312 0.68 10.33 17.36
C GLY A 312 1.10 10.51 15.90
N GLU A 313 1.99 11.45 15.57
CA GLU A 313 2.29 11.76 14.16
C GLU A 313 3.20 10.74 13.45
N GLY A 314 3.94 9.91 14.21
CA GLY A 314 4.92 8.94 13.73
C GLY A 314 4.42 7.73 12.94
N TYR A 315 3.14 7.66 12.59
CA TYR A 315 2.65 6.78 11.51
C TYR A 315 2.73 7.57 10.18
N HIS A 316 3.97 7.86 9.78
CA HIS A 316 4.26 8.90 8.79
C HIS A 316 4.23 8.37 7.34
N ASN A 317 4.40 7.06 7.14
CA ASN A 317 4.22 6.42 5.83
C ASN A 317 2.73 6.43 5.45
N PHE A 318 1.84 6.08 6.39
CA PHE A 318 0.40 6.26 6.19
C PHE A 318 0.07 7.73 5.92
N HIS A 319 0.61 8.64 6.74
CA HIS A 319 0.29 10.06 6.64
C HIS A 319 0.69 10.68 5.29
N HIS A 320 1.88 10.38 4.76
CA HIS A 320 2.29 10.90 3.45
C HIS A 320 1.53 10.30 2.28
N GLN A 321 1.14 9.02 2.36
CA GLN A 321 0.34 8.37 1.31
C GLN A 321 -1.13 8.83 1.32
N PHE A 322 -1.68 9.14 2.51
CA PHE A 322 -3.10 9.44 2.71
C PHE A 322 -3.35 10.77 3.47
N PRO A 323 -2.75 11.91 3.05
CA PRO A 323 -2.60 13.11 3.88
C PRO A 323 -3.91 13.82 4.26
N MET A 324 -5.03 13.51 3.61
CA MET A 324 -6.34 14.05 3.97
C MET A 324 -7.12 13.21 5.01
N ASP A 325 -6.62 12.06 5.46
CA ASP A 325 -7.25 11.32 6.57
C ASP A 325 -7.05 12.09 7.89
N PHE A 326 -8.05 12.08 8.80
CA PHE A 326 -7.88 12.71 10.12
C PHE A 326 -7.06 11.85 11.11
N ARG A 327 -6.73 10.61 10.73
CA ARG A 327 -5.89 9.67 11.46
C ARG A 327 -4.50 9.63 10.83
N ASN A 328 -3.45 9.55 11.64
CA ASN A 328 -2.19 8.95 11.16
C ASN A 328 -2.22 7.44 11.51
N ALA A 329 -2.71 7.10 12.69
CA ALA A 329 -2.88 5.71 13.14
C ALA A 329 -4.25 5.12 12.74
N ILE A 330 -4.31 4.31 11.68
CA ILE A 330 -5.57 3.71 11.22
C ILE A 330 -6.15 2.64 12.14
N LYS A 331 -5.33 1.87 12.86
CA LYS A 331 -5.79 0.83 13.79
C LYS A 331 -6.29 1.48 15.09
N TRP A 332 -7.22 0.82 15.79
CA TRP A 332 -7.82 1.38 17.01
C TRP A 332 -6.81 1.52 18.16
N PHE A 333 -5.93 0.52 18.32
CA PHE A 333 -4.92 0.44 19.38
C PHE A 333 -3.64 1.24 19.11
N GLN A 334 -3.37 1.63 17.86
CA GLN A 334 -2.19 2.43 17.51
C GLN A 334 -2.31 3.83 18.14
N TYR A 335 -1.25 4.24 18.85
CA TYR A 335 -1.19 5.49 19.63
C TYR A 335 -1.31 6.73 18.75
N ASP A 336 -2.44 7.41 18.85
CA ASP A 336 -2.69 8.68 18.17
C ASP A 336 -3.72 9.47 18.99
N PRO A 337 -3.28 10.20 20.04
CA PRO A 337 -4.16 11.00 20.87
C PRO A 337 -4.84 12.13 20.08
N THR A 338 -4.23 12.58 18.98
CA THR A 338 -4.81 13.55 18.05
C THR A 338 -6.06 13.00 17.36
N LYS A 339 -6.03 11.73 16.87
CA LYS A 339 -7.20 11.00 16.36
C LYS A 339 -8.31 10.92 17.41
N TRP A 340 -7.99 10.57 18.65
CA TRP A 340 -8.99 10.46 19.72
C TRP A 340 -9.57 11.83 20.10
N PHE A 341 -8.75 12.88 20.17
CA PHE A 341 -9.20 14.25 20.40
C PHE A 341 -10.16 14.75 19.31
N ILE A 342 -9.79 14.60 18.03
CA ILE A 342 -10.64 15.02 16.90
C ILE A 342 -11.94 14.22 16.86
N TRP A 343 -11.88 12.91 17.16
CA TRP A 343 -13.08 12.07 17.25
C TRP A 343 -14.01 12.54 18.38
N THR A 344 -13.50 12.73 19.60
CA THR A 344 -14.29 13.23 20.75
C THR A 344 -14.88 14.62 20.45
N ALA A 345 -14.10 15.53 19.86
CA ALA A 345 -14.59 16.82 19.41
C ALA A 345 -15.73 16.71 18.38
N SER A 346 -15.78 15.63 17.58
CA SER A 346 -16.90 15.37 16.68
C SER A 346 -18.15 14.84 17.38
N GLN A 347 -17.99 14.02 18.42
CA GLN A 347 -19.12 13.56 19.23
C GLN A 347 -19.76 14.71 20.02
N LEU A 348 -18.96 15.73 20.38
CA LEU A 348 -19.40 16.99 20.99
C LEU A 348 -19.89 18.03 19.95
N GLY A 349 -20.00 17.69 18.67
CA GLY A 349 -20.45 18.60 17.59
C GLY A 349 -19.50 19.75 17.26
N MET A 350 -18.33 19.84 17.90
CA MET A 350 -17.33 20.89 17.67
C MET A 350 -16.52 20.65 16.37
N ALA A 351 -16.43 19.40 15.92
CA ALA A 351 -15.82 18.97 14.67
C ALA A 351 -16.83 18.20 13.80
N THR A 352 -16.73 18.31 12.48
CA THR A 352 -17.58 17.59 11.51
C THR A 352 -16.76 17.20 10.27
N HIS A 353 -17.33 16.37 9.38
CA HIS A 353 -16.71 15.99 8.10
C HIS A 353 -15.30 15.39 8.26
N LEU A 354 -15.13 14.53 9.27
CA LEU A 354 -13.89 13.80 9.55
C LEU A 354 -13.59 12.85 8.37
N LYS A 355 -12.66 13.26 7.50
CA LYS A 355 -12.29 12.50 6.30
C LYS A 355 -11.53 11.24 6.67
N ARG A 356 -11.88 10.14 6.01
CA ARG A 356 -11.09 8.91 5.97
C ARG A 356 -10.84 8.54 4.51
N PHE A 357 -9.67 7.99 4.20
CA PHE A 357 -9.49 7.33 2.91
C PHE A 357 -10.28 6.01 2.86
N PRO A 358 -10.79 5.59 1.68
CA PRO A 358 -11.53 4.33 1.57
C PRO A 358 -10.62 3.14 1.89
N ASP A 359 -11.08 2.24 2.77
CA ASP A 359 -10.29 1.10 3.23
C ASP A 359 -9.79 0.19 2.09
N ASN A 360 -10.47 0.18 0.94
CA ASN A 360 -10.04 -0.51 -0.28
C ASN A 360 -8.72 0.05 -0.84
N GLU A 361 -8.56 1.37 -0.90
CA GLU A 361 -7.35 2.01 -1.41
C GLU A 361 -6.20 1.90 -0.41
N VAL A 362 -6.51 1.97 0.89
CA VAL A 362 -5.55 1.70 1.96
C VAL A 362 -5.03 0.26 1.88
N LYS A 363 -5.92 -0.72 1.69
CA LYS A 363 -5.56 -2.13 1.49
C LYS A 363 -4.76 -2.37 0.21
N LYS A 364 -5.06 -1.69 -0.90
CA LYS A 364 -4.25 -1.77 -2.14
C LYS A 364 -2.80 -1.37 -1.92
N GLY A 365 -2.53 -0.31 -1.16
CA GLY A 365 -1.17 0.07 -0.78
C GLY A 365 -0.46 -1.04 0.00
N GLN A 366 -1.12 -1.55 1.05
CA GLN A 366 -0.60 -2.64 1.89
C GLN A 366 -0.33 -3.94 1.12
N TYR A 367 -1.23 -4.33 0.21
CA TYR A 367 -1.02 -5.53 -0.61
C TYR A 367 0.02 -5.31 -1.70
N THR A 368 0.14 -4.11 -2.29
CA THR A 368 1.24 -3.78 -3.22
C THR A 368 2.59 -3.92 -2.53
N MET A 369 2.75 -3.33 -1.33
CA MET A 369 4.00 -3.45 -0.55
C MET A 369 4.31 -4.89 -0.15
N LYS A 370 3.30 -5.66 0.26
CA LYS A 370 3.49 -7.10 0.56
C LYS A 370 3.85 -7.93 -0.67
N LEU A 371 3.25 -7.64 -1.83
CA LEU A 371 3.59 -8.33 -3.09
C LEU A 371 4.99 -7.96 -3.58
N GLN A 372 5.47 -6.74 -3.34
CA GLN A 372 6.87 -6.38 -3.59
C GLN A 372 7.81 -7.19 -2.68
N LEU A 373 7.59 -7.19 -1.36
CA LEU A 373 8.43 -7.93 -0.41
C LEU A 373 8.42 -9.44 -0.68
N LEU A 374 7.26 -10.02 -1.00
CA LEU A 374 7.15 -11.42 -1.41
C LEU A 374 7.84 -11.70 -2.76
N LYS A 375 7.91 -10.72 -3.67
CA LYS A 375 8.70 -10.86 -4.89
C LYS A 375 10.19 -10.82 -4.57
N GLU A 376 10.65 -9.87 -3.77
CA GLU A 376 12.07 -9.75 -3.39
C GLU A 376 12.56 -11.03 -2.70
N GLN A 377 11.76 -11.60 -1.79
CA GLN A 377 12.01 -12.91 -1.19
C GLN A 377 11.91 -14.09 -2.17
N ALA A 378 11.05 -14.00 -3.20
CA ALA A 378 10.97 -15.02 -4.24
C ALA A 378 12.18 -14.96 -5.19
N ASP A 379 12.68 -13.77 -5.53
CA ASP A 379 13.83 -13.61 -6.44
C ASP A 379 15.14 -14.15 -5.81
N GLU A 380 15.19 -14.35 -4.48
CA GLU A 380 16.27 -15.08 -3.76
C GLU A 380 16.17 -16.62 -3.89
N LEU A 381 15.00 -17.17 -4.27
CA LEU A 381 14.76 -18.62 -4.34
C LEU A 381 15.01 -19.17 -5.74
N LYS A 382 15.58 -20.38 -5.81
CA LYS A 382 15.76 -21.11 -7.07
C LYS A 382 14.44 -21.70 -7.54
N TRP A 383 13.74 -21.02 -8.44
CA TRP A 383 12.52 -21.49 -9.11
C TRP A 383 12.79 -22.49 -10.25
N PRO A 384 11.79 -23.29 -10.65
CA PRO A 384 11.90 -24.14 -11.83
C PRO A 384 11.98 -23.31 -13.11
N LYS A 385 12.50 -23.89 -14.19
CA LYS A 385 12.48 -23.26 -15.52
C LYS A 385 11.05 -22.90 -15.93
N SER A 386 10.88 -21.77 -16.62
CA SER A 386 9.60 -21.41 -17.24
C SER A 386 9.20 -22.49 -18.24
N SER A 387 7.90 -22.76 -18.38
CA SER A 387 7.37 -23.63 -19.43
C SER A 387 7.79 -23.16 -20.83
N ASN A 388 7.89 -21.84 -21.03
CA ASN A 388 8.35 -21.24 -22.29
C ASN A 388 9.84 -21.47 -22.61
N ASP A 389 10.65 -21.84 -21.61
CA ASP A 389 12.10 -22.04 -21.75
C ASP A 389 12.48 -23.53 -21.86
N LEU A 390 11.48 -24.42 -21.91
CA LEU A 390 11.66 -25.87 -22.02
C LEU A 390 11.53 -26.32 -23.49
N PRO A 391 12.40 -27.22 -23.99
CA PRO A 391 12.25 -27.80 -25.31
C PRO A 391 10.99 -28.67 -25.37
N VAL A 392 10.29 -28.63 -26.52
CA VAL A 392 9.23 -29.59 -26.83
C VAL A 392 9.87 -30.84 -27.45
N ILE A 393 9.54 -32.01 -26.90
CA ILE A 393 10.16 -33.31 -27.21
C ILE A 393 9.05 -34.30 -27.58
N SER A 394 9.23 -35.10 -28.65
CA SER A 394 8.20 -36.08 -29.04
C SER A 394 8.17 -37.30 -28.11
N TRP A 395 7.07 -38.07 -28.12
CA TRP A 395 6.98 -39.31 -27.35
C TRP A 395 8.04 -40.34 -27.74
N ASP A 396 8.41 -40.43 -29.02
CA ASP A 396 9.44 -41.37 -29.48
C ASP A 396 10.85 -40.94 -29.04
N ASP A 397 11.14 -39.63 -29.01
CA ASP A 397 12.42 -39.09 -28.53
C ASP A 397 12.54 -39.19 -26.99
N PHE A 398 11.46 -38.89 -26.26
CA PHE A 398 11.39 -39.11 -24.81
C PHE A 398 11.71 -40.56 -24.42
N LYS A 399 11.13 -41.54 -25.13
CA LYS A 399 11.44 -42.98 -24.93
C LYS A 399 12.85 -43.37 -25.41
N ALA A 400 13.51 -42.56 -26.24
CA ALA A 400 14.90 -42.78 -26.62
C ALA A 400 15.84 -42.28 -25.50
N GLU A 401 15.69 -41.03 -25.07
CA GLU A 401 16.48 -40.45 -23.95
C GLU A 401 16.27 -41.20 -22.63
N ALA A 402 15.06 -41.71 -22.36
CA ALA A 402 14.73 -42.47 -21.16
C ALA A 402 15.48 -43.83 -21.03
N LYS A 403 16.28 -44.22 -22.03
CA LYS A 403 17.19 -45.38 -21.96
C LYS A 403 18.53 -45.03 -21.32
N GLU A 404 18.92 -43.75 -21.36
CA GLU A 404 20.21 -43.24 -20.89
C GLU A 404 20.05 -42.41 -19.60
N ARG A 405 18.88 -41.80 -19.39
CA ARG A 405 18.54 -40.97 -18.22
C ARG A 405 17.22 -41.43 -17.60
N SER A 406 17.04 -41.18 -16.30
CA SER A 406 15.81 -41.55 -15.56
C SER A 406 14.69 -40.55 -15.81
N LEU A 407 14.22 -40.48 -17.06
CA LEU A 407 13.18 -39.55 -17.48
C LEU A 407 11.78 -40.10 -17.21
N VAL A 408 10.90 -39.27 -16.63
CA VAL A 408 9.49 -39.60 -16.37
C VAL A 408 8.60 -38.47 -16.86
N ALA A 409 7.54 -38.80 -17.60
CA ALA A 409 6.53 -37.82 -18.02
C ALA A 409 5.46 -37.70 -16.93
N ILE A 410 5.17 -36.47 -16.48
CA ILE A 410 4.10 -36.16 -15.51
C ILE A 410 3.43 -34.86 -15.94
N HIS A 411 2.12 -34.90 -16.17
CA HIS A 411 1.28 -33.77 -16.57
C HIS A 411 1.87 -32.97 -17.77
N GLY A 412 2.30 -33.70 -18.80
CA GLY A 412 2.88 -33.12 -20.02
C GLY A 412 4.30 -32.53 -19.89
N PHE A 413 4.91 -32.56 -18.70
CA PHE A 413 6.31 -32.19 -18.50
C PHE A 413 7.18 -33.44 -18.36
N ILE A 414 8.36 -33.40 -18.97
CA ILE A 414 9.39 -34.43 -18.86
C ILE A 414 10.34 -34.03 -17.73
N HIS A 415 10.52 -34.90 -16.75
CA HIS A 415 11.34 -34.68 -15.57
C HIS A 415 12.52 -35.64 -15.55
N ASP A 416 13.72 -35.15 -15.28
CA ASP A 416 14.91 -35.98 -15.07
C ASP A 416 15.10 -36.27 -13.58
N CYS A 417 14.71 -37.47 -13.17
CA CYS A 417 14.81 -37.92 -11.79
C CYS A 417 16.14 -38.59 -11.46
N SER A 418 17.14 -38.56 -12.37
CA SER A 418 18.39 -39.34 -12.23
C SER A 418 19.16 -39.03 -10.95
N SER A 419 19.11 -37.78 -10.46
CA SER A 419 19.74 -37.34 -9.22
C SER A 419 18.84 -37.43 -7.97
N PHE A 420 17.61 -37.93 -8.09
CA PHE A 420 16.62 -38.01 -7.01
C PHE A 420 16.09 -39.45 -6.79
N ASN A 421 16.41 -40.39 -7.69
CA ASN A 421 15.97 -41.79 -7.65
C ASN A 421 16.06 -42.43 -6.26
N GLU A 422 17.22 -42.39 -5.61
CA GLU A 422 17.42 -43.06 -4.31
C GLU A 422 16.88 -42.26 -3.11
N ASP A 423 16.73 -40.94 -3.25
CA ASP A 423 16.20 -40.03 -2.22
C ASP A 423 14.66 -40.01 -2.16
N HIS A 424 13.99 -40.64 -3.13
CA HIS A 424 12.53 -40.71 -3.19
C HIS A 424 11.94 -41.42 -1.95
N PRO A 425 11.09 -40.77 -1.13
CA PRO A 425 10.65 -41.35 0.16
C PRO A 425 9.83 -42.64 0.05
N GLY A 426 9.16 -42.89 -1.09
CA GLY A 426 8.50 -44.18 -1.37
C GLY A 426 9.46 -45.29 -1.86
N GLY A 427 10.76 -45.01 -1.92
CA GLY A 427 11.82 -45.87 -2.43
C GLY A 427 12.01 -45.76 -3.95
N ALA A 428 13.25 -45.91 -4.39
CA ALA A 428 13.69 -45.76 -5.78
C ALA A 428 12.99 -46.69 -6.79
N HIS A 429 12.51 -47.85 -6.32
CA HIS A 429 11.85 -48.85 -7.16
C HIS A 429 10.57 -48.30 -7.84
N LEU A 430 9.90 -47.31 -7.25
CA LEU A 430 8.74 -46.65 -7.83
C LEU A 430 9.12 -45.78 -9.05
N ILE A 431 10.17 -44.96 -8.93
CA ILE A 431 10.66 -44.15 -10.07
C ILE A 431 11.27 -45.07 -11.13
N LYS A 432 12.08 -46.06 -10.76
CA LYS A 432 12.69 -47.03 -11.68
C LYS A 432 11.66 -47.82 -12.51
N ARG A 433 10.44 -48.02 -11.99
CA ARG A 433 9.31 -48.59 -12.73
C ARG A 433 8.63 -47.60 -13.69
N ALA A 434 8.76 -46.30 -13.46
CA ALA A 434 8.13 -45.23 -14.20
C ALA A 434 9.00 -44.61 -15.32
N ILE A 435 10.30 -44.94 -15.39
CA ILE A 435 11.21 -44.44 -16.43
C ILE A 435 10.66 -44.76 -17.83
N GLY A 436 10.60 -43.74 -18.70
CA GLY A 436 10.08 -43.85 -20.06
C GLY A 436 8.56 -43.99 -20.16
N THR A 437 7.82 -43.71 -19.09
CA THR A 437 6.34 -43.79 -19.05
C THR A 437 5.70 -42.48 -18.59
N ASP A 438 4.38 -42.36 -18.79
CA ASP A 438 3.55 -41.31 -18.20
C ASP A 438 3.06 -41.76 -16.82
N ALA A 439 3.60 -41.12 -15.78
CA ALA A 439 3.29 -41.42 -14.39
C ALA A 439 2.24 -40.48 -13.77
N THR A 440 1.56 -39.65 -14.58
CA THR A 440 0.59 -38.65 -14.09
C THR A 440 -0.45 -39.24 -13.14
N THR A 441 -1.09 -40.35 -13.54
CA THR A 441 -2.11 -41.01 -12.72
C THR A 441 -1.55 -41.51 -11.38
N ALA A 442 -0.31 -41.98 -11.33
CA ALA A 442 0.30 -42.46 -10.10
C ALA A 442 0.67 -41.30 -9.13
N PHE A 443 1.09 -40.16 -9.69
CA PHE A 443 1.51 -38.97 -8.94
C PHE A 443 0.34 -38.13 -8.40
N PHE A 444 -0.78 -38.08 -9.12
CA PHE A 444 -1.99 -37.35 -8.74
C PHE A 444 -3.05 -38.30 -8.10
N GLY A 445 -2.66 -39.05 -7.06
CA GLY A 445 -3.59 -39.78 -6.21
C GLY A 445 -4.00 -41.20 -6.66
N GLY A 446 -3.61 -41.66 -7.85
CA GLY A 446 -3.86 -43.05 -8.29
C GLY A 446 -2.92 -44.09 -7.66
N VAL A 447 -1.82 -43.65 -7.04
CA VAL A 447 -0.99 -44.46 -6.12
C VAL A 447 -0.72 -43.66 -4.85
N TYR A 448 -0.32 -42.40 -4.97
CA TYR A 448 -0.17 -41.48 -3.84
C TYR A 448 -0.53 -40.05 -4.29
N ASP A 449 -1.19 -39.28 -3.43
CA ASP A 449 -1.55 -37.88 -3.70
C ASP A 449 -0.43 -36.99 -3.16
N HIS A 450 0.42 -36.47 -4.04
CA HIS A 450 1.68 -35.86 -3.64
C HIS A 450 1.48 -34.47 -3.01
N SER A 451 2.26 -34.15 -1.98
CA SER A 451 2.16 -32.86 -1.30
C SER A 451 2.71 -31.72 -2.17
N ASN A 452 2.26 -30.48 -1.94
CA ASN A 452 2.76 -29.30 -2.64
C ASN A 452 4.30 -29.18 -2.64
N ALA A 453 4.98 -29.67 -1.59
CA ALA A 453 6.43 -29.72 -1.53
C ALA A 453 7.04 -30.69 -2.56
N ALA A 454 6.43 -31.86 -2.75
CA ALA A 454 6.82 -32.81 -3.79
C ALA A 454 6.49 -32.31 -5.21
N HIS A 455 5.37 -31.59 -5.40
CA HIS A 455 5.07 -30.90 -6.66
C HIS A 455 6.12 -29.82 -6.99
N ASN A 456 6.53 -29.03 -6.01
CA ASN A 456 7.57 -28.00 -6.18
C ASN A 456 8.93 -28.64 -6.52
N LEU A 457 9.34 -29.68 -5.79
CA LEU A 457 10.58 -30.41 -6.05
C LEU A 457 10.57 -31.09 -7.43
N LEU A 458 9.46 -31.69 -7.83
CA LEU A 458 9.29 -32.27 -9.17
C LEU A 458 9.47 -31.21 -10.25
N ALA A 459 8.89 -30.01 -10.08
CA ALA A 459 9.04 -28.92 -11.04
C ALA A 459 10.52 -28.51 -11.24
N MET A 460 11.38 -28.62 -10.22
CA MET A 460 12.82 -28.35 -10.33
C MET A 460 13.56 -29.33 -11.26
N MET A 461 13.01 -30.52 -11.48
CA MET A 461 13.58 -31.57 -12.33
C MET A 461 13.12 -31.49 -13.79
N ARG A 462 12.34 -30.47 -14.18
CA ARG A 462 11.84 -30.30 -15.56
C ARG A 462 12.97 -30.09 -16.57
N VAL A 463 12.97 -30.92 -17.62
CA VAL A 463 13.93 -30.86 -18.73
C VAL A 463 13.29 -30.67 -20.11
N GLY A 464 11.97 -30.92 -20.24
CA GLY A 464 11.23 -30.68 -21.49
C GLY A 464 9.71 -30.67 -21.29
N ILE A 465 9.00 -30.36 -22.37
CA ILE A 465 7.55 -30.53 -22.53
C ILE A 465 7.32 -31.67 -23.53
N LEU A 466 6.38 -32.57 -23.23
CA LEU A 466 5.99 -33.63 -24.12
C LEU A 466 5.03 -33.10 -25.20
N ASP A 467 5.35 -33.31 -26.47
CA ASP A 467 4.45 -32.98 -27.58
C ASP A 467 3.12 -33.74 -27.48
N GLY A 468 2.00 -33.07 -27.75
CA GLY A 468 0.64 -33.56 -27.47
C GLY A 468 0.24 -33.57 -25.98
N GLY A 469 1.17 -33.36 -25.04
CA GLY A 469 0.90 -33.12 -23.61
C GLY A 469 0.61 -34.35 -22.74
N MET A 470 0.44 -35.55 -23.30
CA MET A 470 0.30 -36.86 -22.62
C MET A 470 0.71 -37.97 -23.60
N GLU A 471 0.82 -39.24 -23.16
CA GLU A 471 0.86 -40.35 -24.13
C GLU A 471 -0.45 -40.41 -24.95
N VAL A 472 -0.37 -40.19 -26.26
CA VAL A 472 -1.55 -40.19 -27.15
C VAL A 472 -1.67 -41.52 -27.89
N GLU A 473 -2.70 -42.31 -27.55
CA GLU A 473 -2.98 -43.65 -28.14
C GLU A 473 -2.89 -43.71 -29.67
N HIS A 474 -3.33 -42.67 -30.40
CA HIS A 474 -3.33 -42.69 -31.87
C HIS A 474 -1.93 -42.54 -32.49
N LEU A 475 -0.92 -42.12 -31.73
CA LEU A 475 0.49 -42.03 -32.17
C LEU A 475 1.25 -43.36 -31.97
N LYS A 476 0.63 -44.38 -31.37
CA LYS A 476 1.24 -45.70 -31.17
C LYS A 476 1.40 -46.44 -32.51
N LYS A 477 2.59 -46.31 -33.12
CA LYS A 477 3.05 -47.14 -34.24
C LYS A 477 2.97 -48.62 -33.86
N ARG A 478 1.93 -49.31 -34.35
CA ARG A 478 1.81 -50.77 -34.19
C ARG A 478 2.94 -51.46 -34.95
N PRO A 479 3.61 -52.49 -34.39
CA PRO A 479 4.56 -53.30 -35.14
C PRO A 479 3.82 -54.00 -36.30
N ALA A 480 4.47 -54.05 -37.46
CA ALA A 480 3.85 -54.57 -38.68
C ALA A 480 3.60 -56.08 -38.59
N SER A 481 2.33 -56.50 -38.67
CA SER A 481 1.94 -57.90 -38.82
C SER A 481 2.27 -58.39 -40.24
N THR A 482 2.95 -59.54 -40.34
CA THR A 482 3.32 -60.19 -41.60
C THR A 482 2.11 -60.57 -42.46
N SER A 483 2.31 -60.64 -43.78
CA SER A 483 1.25 -60.63 -44.79
C SER A 483 1.03 -61.97 -45.51
N SER A 484 -0.23 -62.19 -45.93
CA SER A 484 -0.66 -63.02 -47.07
C SER A 484 -1.77 -62.24 -47.78
N SER A 485 -1.65 -61.82 -49.05
CA SER A 485 -1.72 -62.65 -50.28
C SER A 485 -3.08 -63.37 -50.40
N LEU A 486 -3.86 -63.30 -51.50
CA LEU A 486 -3.76 -62.67 -52.84
C LEU A 486 -4.98 -61.70 -53.05
N THR A 487 -5.33 -61.07 -54.18
CA THR A 487 -4.92 -61.15 -55.61
C THR A 487 -4.93 -59.73 -56.25
N ALA A 488 -5.36 -59.51 -57.51
CA ALA A 488 -5.22 -58.22 -58.21
C ALA A 488 -6.28 -57.94 -59.31
N SER A 489 -6.55 -56.63 -59.53
CA SER A 489 -6.80 -55.96 -60.85
C SER A 489 -8.11 -56.22 -61.64
N PRO A 490 -8.43 -55.44 -62.72
CA PRO A 490 -7.90 -54.13 -63.22
C PRO A 490 -8.98 -53.08 -63.64
N VAL A 491 -8.55 -51.93 -64.22
CA VAL A 491 -8.98 -51.32 -65.54
C VAL A 491 -9.17 -49.77 -65.55
N SER A 492 -8.47 -49.11 -66.51
CA SER A 492 -8.60 -47.75 -67.15
C SER A 492 -8.87 -46.47 -66.34
N SER A 493 -8.28 -45.27 -66.57
CA SER A 493 -7.44 -44.62 -67.63
C SER A 493 -8.12 -43.73 -68.70
N ALA A 494 -8.11 -42.41 -68.49
CA ALA A 494 -8.10 -41.28 -69.45
C ALA A 494 -7.71 -40.00 -68.63
N ALA A 495 -6.75 -39.14 -68.98
CA ALA A 495 -6.59 -38.27 -70.18
C ALA A 495 -7.61 -37.11 -70.22
N SER A 496 -7.24 -35.84 -70.42
CA SER A 496 -5.91 -35.19 -70.59
C SER A 496 -6.01 -33.66 -70.32
N ASP A 497 -4.88 -32.93 -70.22
CA ASP A 497 -4.55 -31.77 -71.09
C ASP A 497 -3.35 -30.92 -70.58
N ASP A 498 -2.59 -30.43 -71.56
CA ASP A 498 -1.28 -29.75 -71.56
C ASP A 498 -1.39 -28.19 -71.35
N ILE A 499 -0.37 -27.31 -71.19
CA ILE A 499 1.10 -27.32 -70.96
C ILE A 499 1.54 -25.87 -70.56
N GLN A 500 2.79 -25.71 -70.08
CA GLN A 500 3.55 -24.44 -69.91
C GLN A 500 3.14 -23.54 -68.71
N SER A 501 4.01 -22.63 -68.20
CA SER A 501 5.41 -22.29 -68.55
C SER A 501 6.26 -21.90 -67.30
N LEU A 502 7.56 -21.72 -67.50
CA LEU A 502 8.53 -21.01 -66.64
C LEU A 502 9.28 -19.98 -67.52
N PRO A 503 9.99 -18.98 -66.94
CA PRO A 503 11.38 -19.21 -66.52
C PRO A 503 11.79 -18.55 -65.18
N ASP A 504 13.02 -18.89 -64.82
CA ASP A 504 13.92 -18.44 -63.73
C ASP A 504 14.12 -16.88 -63.70
N ASP A 505 14.69 -16.21 -62.69
CA ASP A 505 15.86 -16.50 -61.82
C ASP A 505 15.77 -15.78 -60.42
N GLU A 506 16.66 -16.13 -59.48
CA GLU A 506 16.95 -15.39 -58.23
C GLU A 506 17.95 -14.21 -58.47
N ASP A 507 18.24 -13.22 -57.62
CA ASP A 507 18.49 -13.21 -56.16
C ASP A 507 18.57 -11.73 -55.62
N PHE A 508 18.79 -11.55 -54.31
CA PHE A 508 19.19 -10.36 -53.54
C PHE A 508 18.16 -9.25 -53.15
N ARG A 509 17.65 -9.39 -51.91
CA ARG A 509 17.74 -8.40 -50.79
C ARG A 509 17.26 -6.94 -51.02
N LEU A 510 16.26 -6.42 -50.28
CA LEU A 510 16.45 -5.93 -48.89
C LEU A 510 15.12 -5.58 -48.14
N ASP A 511 15.17 -5.70 -46.81
CA ASP A 511 14.38 -5.08 -45.71
C ASP A 511 12.85 -4.83 -45.74
N GLN A 512 12.20 -5.36 -44.68
CA GLN A 512 11.14 -4.76 -43.83
C GLN A 512 10.02 -3.92 -44.51
N THR A 513 8.77 -4.36 -44.47
CA THR A 513 7.89 -4.21 -43.28
C THR A 513 6.52 -4.91 -43.43
N GLN A 514 5.81 -5.10 -42.30
CA GLN A 514 4.33 -5.17 -42.19
C GLN A 514 3.56 -6.17 -43.06
N LEU A 515 3.14 -7.32 -42.51
CA LEU A 515 1.97 -8.06 -43.01
C LEU A 515 1.25 -8.87 -41.92
N ASN A 516 -0.09 -8.89 -41.99
CA ASN A 516 -0.98 -9.41 -40.95
C ASN A 516 -1.01 -10.94 -40.86
N SER A 517 -0.91 -11.49 -39.65
CA SER A 517 -1.09 -12.92 -39.37
C SER A 517 -2.56 -13.35 -39.27
N GLN A 518 -3.33 -13.19 -40.35
CA GLN A 518 -4.60 -13.91 -40.55
C GLN A 518 -4.44 -15.06 -41.55
N GLY A 519 -3.63 -16.06 -41.18
CA GLY A 519 -3.69 -17.39 -41.79
C GLY A 519 -4.84 -18.22 -41.22
N PRO A 520 -5.47 -19.11 -41.99
CA PRO A 520 -6.56 -19.96 -41.50
C PRO A 520 -6.05 -20.98 -40.47
N LYS A 521 -6.64 -20.99 -39.27
CA LYS A 521 -6.36 -22.03 -38.28
C LYS A 521 -6.76 -23.41 -38.83
N PRO A 522 -5.91 -24.46 -38.70
CA PRO A 522 -6.31 -25.81 -39.07
C PRO A 522 -7.50 -26.26 -38.21
N LYS A 523 -8.55 -26.77 -38.85
CA LYS A 523 -9.69 -27.37 -38.14
C LYS A 523 -9.32 -28.80 -37.75
N ALA A 524 -9.27 -29.07 -36.46
CA ALA A 524 -9.23 -30.45 -35.96
C ALA A 524 -10.55 -31.18 -36.29
N PRO A 525 -10.53 -32.53 -36.42
CA PRO A 525 -11.76 -33.32 -36.59
C PRO A 525 -12.74 -33.14 -35.43
N PHE A 526 -14.03 -33.33 -35.70
CA PHE A 526 -15.08 -33.32 -34.68
C PHE A 526 -14.86 -34.45 -33.64
N GLY A 527 -14.86 -34.12 -32.35
CA GLY A 527 -15.09 -35.10 -31.27
C GLY A 527 -14.12 -35.12 -30.09
N GLN A 528 -13.04 -34.33 -30.08
CA GLN A 528 -12.10 -34.29 -28.94
C GLN A 528 -11.98 -32.89 -28.32
N PRO A 529 -11.89 -32.78 -26.98
CA PRO A 529 -11.62 -31.51 -26.32
C PRO A 529 -10.16 -31.08 -26.57
N GLN A 530 -9.95 -29.79 -26.83
CA GLN A 530 -8.59 -29.24 -26.92
C GLN A 530 -7.92 -29.30 -25.54
N ALA A 531 -6.67 -29.78 -25.50
CA ALA A 531 -5.84 -29.78 -24.31
C ALA A 531 -5.40 -28.33 -23.97
N VAL A 532 -6.27 -27.60 -23.26
CA VAL A 532 -5.90 -26.32 -22.66
C VAL A 532 -5.00 -26.63 -21.47
N VAL A 533 -3.69 -26.41 -21.64
CA VAL A 533 -2.70 -26.52 -20.55
C VAL A 533 -3.01 -25.45 -19.50
N ALA A 534 -3.74 -25.85 -18.46
CA ALA A 534 -4.18 -24.98 -17.40
C ALA A 534 -3.07 -24.79 -16.36
N ASP A 535 -2.18 -23.83 -16.61
CA ASP A 535 -1.23 -23.32 -15.60
C ASP A 535 -2.03 -22.73 -14.42
N ARG A 536 -2.31 -23.59 -13.42
CA ARG A 536 -3.12 -23.27 -12.24
C ARG A 536 -2.35 -23.33 -10.92
N TRP A 537 -1.08 -23.72 -10.97
CA TRP A 537 -0.20 -23.93 -9.82
C TRP A 537 1.24 -23.41 -10.02
N THR A 538 1.50 -22.76 -11.15
CA THR A 538 2.75 -22.04 -11.44
C THR A 538 2.56 -20.56 -11.07
N LEU A 539 3.22 -20.10 -9.99
CA LEU A 539 3.15 -18.70 -9.56
C LEU A 539 4.10 -17.82 -10.39
N SER A 540 3.84 -17.73 -11.69
CA SER A 540 4.68 -17.05 -12.68
C SER A 540 4.61 -15.53 -12.55
N VAL A 541 5.47 -14.97 -11.69
CA VAL A 541 5.70 -13.51 -11.61
C VAL A 541 6.71 -13.11 -12.70
N PRO A 542 6.34 -12.31 -13.73
CA PRO A 542 7.29 -11.97 -14.79
C PRO A 542 8.39 -11.01 -14.31
N PRO A 543 9.59 -11.04 -14.92
CA PRO A 543 10.57 -9.98 -14.78
C PRO A 543 10.11 -8.73 -15.54
N SER A 544 9.85 -7.66 -14.78
CA SER A 544 9.90 -6.26 -15.19
C SER A 544 9.35 -5.87 -16.58
N GLU A 545 8.02 -5.76 -16.72
CA GLU A 545 7.45 -4.55 -17.32
C GLU A 545 6.17 -4.11 -16.59
N LYS A 546 6.21 -2.85 -16.09
CA LYS A 546 5.10 -1.97 -15.68
C LYS A 546 3.84 -2.68 -15.13
N LEU A 547 3.70 -2.69 -13.80
CA LEU A 547 2.45 -3.00 -13.09
C LEU A 547 1.30 -2.08 -13.53
N ARG A 548 0.62 -2.47 -14.61
CA ARG A 548 -0.58 -1.82 -15.14
C ARG A 548 -1.72 -2.82 -14.99
N ILE A 549 -2.49 -2.70 -13.90
CA ILE A 549 -3.67 -3.52 -13.66
C ILE A 549 -4.77 -3.08 -14.64
N VAL A 550 -4.67 -3.56 -15.88
CA VAL A 550 -5.75 -3.49 -16.87
C VAL A 550 -6.68 -4.64 -16.55
N GLN A 551 -7.83 -4.31 -15.95
CA GLN A 551 -8.85 -5.29 -15.58
C GLN A 551 -9.60 -5.79 -16.82
N THR A 552 -9.01 -6.73 -17.55
CA THR A 552 -9.69 -7.48 -18.62
C THR A 552 -10.73 -8.40 -18.01
N VAL A 553 -11.93 -7.86 -17.74
CA VAL A 553 -13.12 -8.64 -17.38
C VAL A 553 -13.43 -9.60 -18.54
N PRO A 554 -13.40 -10.92 -18.35
CA PRO A 554 -13.89 -11.85 -19.36
C PRO A 554 -15.41 -11.77 -19.38
N GLU A 555 -16.02 -11.52 -20.54
CA GLU A 555 -17.46 -11.63 -20.70
C GLU A 555 -17.90 -13.08 -20.45
N MET A 556 -18.57 -13.32 -19.32
CA MET A 556 -19.24 -14.60 -19.09
C MET A 556 -20.42 -14.72 -20.03
N ARG A 557 -20.33 -15.60 -21.04
CA ARG A 557 -21.52 -16.03 -21.78
C ARG A 557 -22.47 -16.77 -20.82
N PRO A 558 -23.74 -16.36 -20.70
CA PRO A 558 -24.66 -17.01 -19.79
C PRO A 558 -25.11 -18.37 -20.34
N GLY A 559 -25.01 -19.41 -19.49
CA GLY A 559 -25.65 -20.70 -19.71
C GLY A 559 -24.72 -21.84 -20.15
N LEU A 560 -24.30 -22.66 -19.18
CA LEU A 560 -24.69 -24.07 -19.11
C LEU A 560 -24.50 -24.61 -17.66
N PHE A 561 -25.09 -25.78 -17.38
CA PHE A 561 -25.00 -26.53 -16.11
C PHE A 561 -25.54 -25.87 -14.83
N THR A 562 -26.86 -25.92 -14.71
CA THR A 562 -27.55 -26.09 -13.41
C THR A 562 -27.08 -27.38 -12.71
N GLY A 563 -26.79 -27.35 -11.40
CA GLY A 563 -26.66 -28.60 -10.62
C GLY A 563 -25.85 -28.57 -9.31
N LYS A 564 -26.54 -28.44 -8.17
CA LYS A 564 -26.21 -28.99 -6.83
C LYS A 564 -24.72 -29.28 -6.48
N SER A 565 -23.99 -28.30 -5.95
CA SER A 565 -22.84 -28.55 -5.06
C SER A 565 -22.55 -27.45 -4.01
N ALA A 566 -23.45 -26.47 -3.83
CA ALA A 566 -23.33 -25.43 -2.80
C ALA A 566 -23.61 -26.01 -1.39
N GLY A 567 -22.57 -26.50 -0.71
CA GLY A 567 -22.76 -27.17 0.59
C GLY A 567 -21.51 -27.49 1.44
N ARG A 568 -20.33 -26.90 1.17
CA ARG A 568 -19.12 -27.19 1.98
C ARG A 568 -18.08 -26.06 2.12
N LEU A 569 -18.45 -24.78 1.97
CA LEU A 569 -17.49 -23.65 2.00
C LEU A 569 -17.79 -22.51 3.00
N GLU A 570 -18.50 -22.78 4.10
CA GLU A 570 -18.80 -21.79 5.16
C GLU A 570 -18.21 -22.17 6.53
N ARG A 571 -16.99 -22.71 6.58
CA ARG A 571 -16.36 -23.07 7.86
C ARG A 571 -14.83 -22.87 7.96
N ALA A 572 -14.29 -21.97 7.15
CA ALA A 572 -12.84 -21.69 7.07
C ALA A 572 -12.47 -20.20 7.27
N THR A 573 -13.38 -19.37 7.79
CA THR A 573 -13.21 -17.90 7.91
C THR A 573 -13.52 -17.37 9.32
N LYS A 574 -13.33 -18.20 10.35
CA LYS A 574 -13.59 -17.83 11.76
C LYS A 574 -12.55 -18.35 12.77
N ALA A 575 -11.34 -18.68 12.32
CA ALA A 575 -10.18 -18.99 13.14
C ALA A 575 -8.96 -18.23 12.59
N ASP A 576 -8.70 -17.05 13.17
CA ASP A 576 -7.40 -16.34 13.23
C ASP A 576 -7.61 -14.97 13.89
N VAL A 577 -7.99 -14.98 15.18
CA VAL A 577 -8.16 -13.76 16.00
C VAL A 577 -7.74 -14.00 17.46
N GLY A 578 -6.49 -14.41 17.69
CA GLY A 578 -5.88 -14.41 19.03
C GLY A 578 -4.95 -15.60 19.28
N GLY A 579 -3.80 -15.32 19.90
CA GLY A 579 -2.75 -16.29 20.25
C GLY A 579 -1.82 -16.63 19.07
N GLU A 580 -0.52 -16.85 19.27
CA GLU A 580 0.30 -16.66 20.47
C GLU A 580 1.72 -16.22 20.05
N VAL A 581 2.52 -15.70 20.99
CA VAL A 581 3.94 -15.39 20.79
C VAL A 581 4.72 -16.36 21.65
N ASP A 582 5.46 -17.27 21.02
CA ASP A 582 6.36 -18.20 21.69
C ASP A 582 7.79 -18.08 21.18
N GLU A 583 8.72 -18.46 22.05
CA GLU A 583 10.14 -18.14 21.94
C GLU A 583 10.91 -19.09 21.01
N LEU A 584 11.88 -18.53 20.29
CA LEU A 584 13.04 -19.29 19.79
C LEU A 584 14.33 -18.52 20.09
N ILE A 585 14.70 -18.50 21.36
CA ILE A 585 16.09 -18.25 21.77
C ILE A 585 16.86 -19.53 21.50
N GLY A 586 17.68 -19.54 20.44
CA GLY A 586 18.63 -20.61 20.19
C GLY A 586 19.90 -20.38 21.00
N GLU A 587 20.06 -21.08 22.12
CA GLU A 587 21.35 -21.21 22.79
C GLU A 587 22.33 -22.00 21.92
N ALA A 588 23.62 -21.65 22.00
CA ALA A 588 24.69 -22.38 21.34
C ALA A 588 25.89 -22.49 22.30
N GLU A 589 26.00 -23.63 22.98
CA GLU A 589 27.21 -24.01 23.72
C GLU A 589 28.23 -24.67 22.78
N ALA A 590 29.36 -23.98 22.53
CA ALA A 590 30.66 -24.54 22.11
C ALA A 590 31.77 -23.47 22.19
#